data_AF-A0ABD2QH95-F1
#
_entry.id   AF-A0ABD2QH95-F1
#
_cell.length_a   1.000
_cell.length_b   1.000
_cell.length_c   1.000
_cell.angle_alpha   90.00
_cell.angle_beta   90.00
_cell.angle_gamma   90.00
#
_symmetry.space_group_name_H-M   'P 1'
#
loop_
_entity.id
_entity.type
_entity.pdbx_description
1 polymer ?
#
loop_
_entity_poly.entity_id
_entity_poly.type
_entity_poly.pdbx_seq_one_letter_code
_entity_poly.pdbx_strand_id
1 'polypeptide(L)'
;MVFFQYKKSQKLELCEALILSGNWKLSTRILERMPVHWAAGFKPVGDAICQFLHYLMEPLYESTLELPACMMSTRKPMRNLEYASTWQLENYVNVPTRAFEFAQRLVPVASFLGCYGARDTKLLSKLCRLCAHYLKSRVDKNSVDYVYQAIFNLADEVILPSMSLVDANSVLPEDIWSFLQFMPYFHRYRLYSQWKHTHCRVEPILAKCRAEVVAISRALMKRLSKDNVKPMGRQLGKLSHSNPCIMFDCLLSTMQKYTNLIGPVVDALKFCGNLSYDVLVFSIIEALADEKTSLDEAQIGQQLLALSSFTGLICKKYQFDIAGLLQYVLSQLKAGSSYDLAMLREVVHKMTGIDTSEDLTDDQLDASSGGELLLQEGGYYSQIRNTRRTASRLTSVLIEHKVIMPFIFLMANIRDHMTFVRNPEQHVKIAGRLLDDCQGTLVQFITFLSVQLTREEMLAQFIPVDRMMKEYLVPADTAFCLFRNVFEPQVYQVWKHRMQEKVSEMDAFNWACDQVVQEVANPIKALMPEPIWHELNPHFYVSFWCLSAGDLQVPEASYLRQQLLLRTQISDIAKNSDLVSLYQHVRLFIGCLSSFPLAREQYP
;
A
#
# COMPACT_ATOMS: atom_id res chain seq x y z
N MET A 1 29.29 36.19 -2.36
CA MET A 1 29.83 37.12 -3.37
C MET A 1 31.11 36.54 -3.99
N VAL A 2 31.03 35.46 -4.80
CA VAL A 2 32.13 34.92 -5.65
C VAL A 2 31.53 34.16 -6.86
N PHE A 3 30.61 34.78 -7.61
CA PHE A 3 29.85 34.06 -8.67
C PHE A 3 30.16 34.50 -10.11
N PHE A 4 31.18 35.32 -10.37
CA PHE A 4 31.31 35.98 -11.68
C PHE A 4 32.70 36.06 -12.33
N GLN A 5 33.63 35.12 -12.08
CA GLN A 5 34.98 35.24 -12.65
C GLN A 5 35.61 34.01 -13.32
N TYR A 6 34.85 33.02 -13.81
CA TYR A 6 35.47 31.87 -14.49
C TYR A 6 34.75 31.43 -15.77
N LYS A 7 34.50 32.37 -16.70
CA LYS A 7 34.16 32.03 -18.09
C LYS A 7 35.31 31.36 -18.88
N LYS A 8 36.51 31.22 -18.28
CA LYS A 8 37.71 30.61 -18.87
C LYS A 8 38.58 29.90 -17.82
N SER A 9 38.04 28.89 -17.13
CA SER A 9 38.87 28.02 -16.29
C SER A 9 39.55 26.99 -17.17
N GLN A 10 40.84 27.18 -17.46
CA GLN A 10 41.63 26.24 -18.27
C GLN A 10 41.60 24.81 -17.70
N LYS A 11 41.41 24.65 -16.38
CA LYS A 11 41.26 23.33 -15.75
C LYS A 11 39.98 22.61 -16.16
N LEU A 12 38.87 23.35 -16.30
CA LEU A 12 37.60 22.79 -16.73
C LEU A 12 37.60 22.50 -18.24
N GLU A 13 38.18 23.39 -19.03
CA GLU A 13 38.37 23.19 -20.48
C GLU A 13 39.29 22.00 -20.77
N LEU A 14 40.38 21.84 -20.01
CA LEU A 14 41.25 20.67 -20.09
C LEU A 14 40.51 19.39 -19.67
N CYS A 15 39.70 19.45 -18.61
CA CYS A 15 38.91 18.31 -18.16
C CYS A 15 37.89 17.89 -19.22
N GLU A 16 37.19 18.84 -19.83
CA GLU A 16 36.26 18.60 -20.95
C GLU A 16 36.99 17.91 -22.12
N ALA A 17 38.12 18.48 -22.57
CA ALA A 17 38.89 17.93 -23.67
C ALA A 17 39.38 16.50 -23.39
N LEU A 18 39.83 16.21 -22.16
CA LEU A 18 40.28 14.87 -21.75
C LEU A 18 39.14 13.84 -21.71
N ILE A 19 37.93 14.26 -21.30
CA ILE A 19 36.74 13.39 -21.31
C ILE A 19 36.34 13.09 -22.76
N LEU A 20 36.30 14.13 -23.61
CA LEU A 20 35.99 13.98 -25.03
C LEU A 20 37.05 13.19 -25.80
N SER A 21 38.31 13.16 -25.32
CA SER A 21 39.36 12.30 -25.87
C SER A 21 39.34 10.87 -25.32
N GLY A 22 38.40 10.53 -24.42
CA GLY A 22 38.29 9.21 -23.81
C GLY A 22 39.30 8.92 -22.69
N ASN A 23 40.12 9.89 -22.27
CA ASN A 23 41.11 9.70 -21.20
C ASN A 23 40.47 9.89 -19.82
N TRP A 24 39.64 8.93 -19.42
CA TRP A 24 38.90 8.99 -18.16
C TRP A 24 39.83 9.02 -16.95
N LYS A 25 40.89 8.22 -16.91
CA LYS A 25 41.81 8.12 -15.75
C LYS A 25 42.43 9.46 -15.37
N LEU A 26 42.86 10.28 -16.33
CA LEU A 26 43.38 11.62 -16.06
C LEU A 26 42.26 12.59 -15.70
N SER A 27 41.10 12.47 -16.36
CA SER A 27 39.91 13.27 -16.06
C SER A 27 39.45 13.08 -14.61
N THR A 28 39.37 11.83 -14.13
CA THR A 28 39.01 11.49 -12.75
C THR A 28 39.93 12.17 -11.74
N ARG A 29 41.25 12.16 -11.95
CA ARG A 29 42.22 12.83 -11.07
C ARG A 29 42.00 14.35 -10.99
N ILE A 30 41.49 14.96 -12.05
CA ILE A 30 41.15 16.39 -12.07
C ILE A 30 39.83 16.62 -11.34
N LEU A 31 38.82 15.79 -11.62
CA LEU A 31 37.49 15.86 -11.01
C LEU A 31 37.55 15.65 -9.49
N GLU A 32 38.31 14.67 -9.00
CA GLU A 32 38.51 14.37 -7.57
C GLU A 32 39.19 15.51 -6.79
N ARG A 33 39.88 16.42 -7.48
CA ARG A 33 40.52 17.60 -6.86
C ARG A 33 39.57 18.79 -6.75
N MET A 34 38.38 18.70 -7.35
CA MET A 34 37.35 19.73 -7.27
C MET A 34 36.29 19.33 -6.23
N PRO A 35 35.52 20.29 -5.69
CA PRO A 35 34.39 19.94 -4.84
C PRO A 35 33.41 19.02 -5.58
N VAL A 36 32.76 18.14 -4.81
CA VAL A 36 31.81 17.14 -5.32
C VAL A 36 30.75 17.82 -6.20
N HIS A 37 30.46 17.22 -7.36
CA HIS A 37 29.55 17.70 -8.42
C HIS A 37 29.81 19.09 -9.01
N TRP A 38 30.73 19.89 -8.46
CA TRP A 38 30.97 21.27 -8.89
C TRP A 38 31.40 21.35 -10.36
N ALA A 39 32.28 20.44 -10.80
CA ALA A 39 32.72 20.36 -12.18
C ALA A 39 31.57 20.00 -13.14
N ALA A 40 30.67 19.10 -12.73
CA ALA A 40 29.47 18.78 -13.51
C ALA A 40 28.50 19.97 -13.59
N GLY A 41 28.51 20.88 -12.61
CA GLY A 41 27.81 22.16 -12.68
C GLY A 41 28.25 23.05 -13.84
N PHE A 42 29.48 22.92 -14.35
CA PHE A 42 29.91 23.58 -15.58
C PHE A 42 29.36 22.84 -16.81
N LYS A 43 28.61 23.57 -17.66
CA LYS A 43 27.84 22.97 -18.77
C LYS A 43 28.68 22.05 -19.68
N PRO A 44 29.81 22.52 -20.25
CA PRO A 44 30.61 21.71 -21.16
C PRO A 44 31.15 20.41 -20.54
N VAL A 45 31.63 20.46 -19.29
CA VAL A 45 32.12 19.25 -18.59
C VAL A 45 30.99 18.27 -18.32
N GLY A 46 29.83 18.73 -17.82
CA GLY A 46 28.69 17.84 -17.60
C GLY A 46 28.18 17.21 -18.90
N ASP A 47 28.11 17.99 -19.99
CA ASP A 47 27.70 17.48 -21.30
C ASP A 47 28.72 16.45 -21.85
N ALA A 48 30.02 16.67 -21.64
CA ALA A 48 31.08 15.72 -21.98
C ALA A 48 30.98 14.41 -21.17
N ILE A 49 30.69 14.48 -19.86
CA ILE A 49 30.46 13.28 -19.03
C ILE A 49 29.24 12.51 -19.54
N CYS A 50 28.13 13.19 -19.86
CA CYS A 50 26.94 12.54 -20.43
C CYS A 50 27.25 11.83 -21.76
N GLN A 51 27.99 12.47 -22.66
CA GLN A 51 28.40 11.86 -23.93
C GLN A 51 29.31 10.64 -23.72
N PHE A 52 30.26 10.74 -22.77
CA PHE A 52 31.13 9.63 -22.42
C PHE A 52 30.34 8.46 -21.83
N LEU A 53 29.37 8.72 -20.96
CA LEU A 53 28.48 7.69 -20.41
C LEU A 53 27.64 7.02 -21.50
N HIS A 54 27.06 7.80 -22.43
CA HIS A 54 26.35 7.25 -23.56
C HIS A 54 27.22 6.32 -24.41
N TYR A 55 28.48 6.70 -24.67
CA TYR A 55 29.46 5.86 -25.36
C TYR A 55 29.74 4.56 -24.60
N LEU A 56 29.99 4.63 -23.29
CA LEU A 56 30.20 3.44 -22.45
C LEU A 56 28.96 2.53 -22.38
N MET A 57 27.77 3.12 -22.40
CA MET A 57 26.51 2.39 -22.27
C MET A 57 26.12 1.63 -23.53
N GLU A 58 26.52 2.10 -24.72
CA GLU A 58 25.91 1.69 -25.98
C GLU A 58 25.97 0.18 -26.24
N PRO A 59 27.13 -0.51 -26.09
CA PRO A 59 27.20 -1.96 -26.31
C PRO A 59 26.43 -2.77 -25.27
N LEU A 60 26.45 -2.34 -24.00
CA LEU A 60 25.65 -2.98 -22.97
C LEU A 60 24.17 -2.83 -23.27
N TYR A 61 23.74 -1.61 -23.63
CA TYR A 61 22.36 -1.29 -23.96
C TYR A 61 21.89 -2.09 -25.19
N GLU A 62 22.73 -2.25 -26.21
CA GLU A 62 22.47 -3.09 -27.39
C GLU A 62 22.30 -4.57 -27.04
N SER A 63 23.21 -5.11 -26.24
CA SER A 63 23.20 -6.53 -25.89
C SER A 63 22.08 -6.92 -24.93
N THR A 64 21.54 -5.97 -24.15
CA THR A 64 20.55 -6.24 -23.09
C THR A 64 19.13 -5.84 -23.46
N LEU A 65 18.96 -4.79 -24.26
CA LEU A 65 17.67 -4.20 -24.61
C LEU A 65 17.49 -4.24 -26.12
N GLU A 66 16.99 -5.38 -26.63
CA GLU A 66 16.68 -5.55 -28.05
C GLU A 66 15.63 -4.52 -28.48
N LEU A 67 16.00 -3.66 -29.43
CA LEU A 67 15.07 -2.76 -30.09
C LEU A 67 14.22 -3.54 -31.11
N PRO A 68 12.92 -3.21 -31.27
CA PRO A 68 12.13 -3.78 -32.35
C PRO A 68 12.81 -3.61 -33.70
N ALA A 69 12.71 -4.61 -34.59
CA ALA A 69 13.42 -4.62 -35.87
C ALA A 69 13.19 -3.36 -36.74
N CYS A 70 12.00 -2.74 -36.64
CA CYS A 70 11.66 -1.49 -37.34
C CYS A 70 12.39 -0.24 -36.80
N MET A 71 12.88 -0.28 -35.56
CA MET A 71 13.66 0.81 -34.95
C MET A 71 15.17 0.60 -35.11
N MET A 72 15.60 -0.65 -35.33
CA MET A 72 17.00 -0.98 -35.63
C MET A 72 17.45 -0.35 -36.96
N SER A 73 16.57 -0.34 -37.97
CA SER A 73 16.88 0.21 -39.30
C SER A 73 17.01 1.74 -39.36
N THR A 74 16.46 2.45 -38.36
CA THR A 74 16.49 3.92 -38.28
C THR A 74 17.50 4.44 -37.25
N ARG A 75 18.18 3.53 -36.54
CA ARG A 75 19.16 3.86 -35.52
C ARG A 75 20.43 4.40 -36.17
N LYS A 76 20.78 5.63 -35.84
CA LYS A 76 22.11 6.17 -36.17
C LYS A 76 23.12 5.62 -35.17
N PRO A 77 24.25 5.05 -35.60
CA PRO A 77 25.34 4.73 -34.68
C PRO A 77 25.75 6.02 -33.97
N MET A 78 25.93 5.95 -32.66
CA MET A 78 26.33 7.11 -31.88
C MET A 78 27.66 7.64 -32.42
N ARG A 79 27.77 8.97 -32.60
CA ARG A 79 29.01 9.58 -33.07
C ARG A 79 30.15 9.11 -32.16
N ASN A 80 31.18 8.53 -32.76
CA ASN A 80 32.47 8.36 -32.09
C ASN A 80 32.82 9.71 -31.45
N LEU A 81 33.24 9.70 -30.19
CA LEU A 81 33.78 10.89 -29.51
C LEU A 81 34.73 11.60 -30.49
N GLU A 82 34.54 12.90 -30.73
CA GLU A 82 35.10 13.62 -31.90
C GLU A 82 36.64 13.51 -32.06
N TYR A 83 37.33 13.05 -31.00
CA TYR A 83 38.79 12.89 -30.93
C TYR A 83 39.27 11.44 -30.73
N ALA A 84 38.36 10.46 -30.77
CA ALA A 84 38.66 9.03 -30.58
C ALA A 84 39.59 8.43 -31.67
N SER A 85 39.74 9.09 -32.81
CA SER A 85 40.54 8.59 -33.94
C SER A 85 42.03 8.96 -33.87
N THR A 86 42.43 9.91 -33.01
CA THR A 86 43.80 10.46 -32.99
C THR A 86 44.68 9.92 -31.86
N TRP A 87 44.08 9.45 -30.78
CA TRP A 87 44.77 8.81 -29.68
C TRP A 87 44.37 7.35 -29.69
N GLN A 88 45.34 6.44 -29.83
CA GLN A 88 45.11 5.00 -29.77
C GLN A 88 44.17 4.68 -28.61
N LEU A 89 42.92 4.32 -28.93
CA LEU A 89 41.95 3.72 -28.00
C LEU A 89 42.42 2.32 -27.53
N GLU A 90 43.64 1.93 -27.86
CA GLU A 90 44.32 0.74 -27.38
C GLU A 90 44.58 0.91 -25.87
N ASN A 91 43.74 0.23 -25.07
CA ASN A 91 43.99 -0.26 -23.71
C ASN A 91 43.40 0.45 -22.48
N TYR A 92 42.42 1.37 -22.57
CA TYR A 92 41.84 1.92 -21.33
C TYR A 92 40.31 1.94 -21.18
N VAL A 93 39.54 1.60 -22.21
CA VAL A 93 38.07 1.54 -22.09
C VAL A 93 37.55 0.20 -22.62
N ASN A 94 37.64 -0.88 -21.84
CA ASN A 94 36.78 -2.04 -22.18
C ASN A 94 35.35 -1.61 -21.90
N VAL A 95 34.53 -1.61 -22.96
CA VAL A 95 33.14 -1.23 -22.86
C VAL A 95 32.39 -2.31 -22.06
N PRO A 96 31.54 -1.94 -21.07
CA PRO A 96 30.78 -2.91 -20.31
C PRO A 96 29.94 -3.83 -21.22
N THR A 97 30.06 -5.13 -20.98
CA THR A 97 29.26 -6.19 -21.65
C THR A 97 28.40 -6.96 -20.66
N ARG A 98 28.66 -6.81 -19.36
CA ARG A 98 27.96 -7.51 -18.27
C ARG A 98 27.49 -6.55 -17.20
N ALA A 99 26.47 -6.95 -16.44
CA ALA A 99 25.91 -6.18 -15.33
C ALA A 99 26.94 -5.84 -14.22
N PHE A 100 27.93 -6.70 -14.00
CA PHE A 100 29.02 -6.41 -13.06
C PHE A 100 29.89 -5.25 -13.53
N GLU A 101 30.20 -5.18 -14.83
CA GLU A 101 31.00 -4.11 -15.41
C GLU A 101 30.23 -2.78 -15.45
N PHE A 102 28.90 -2.83 -15.62
CA PHE A 102 28.01 -1.69 -15.40
C PHE A 102 28.21 -1.10 -13.99
N ALA A 103 28.10 -1.93 -12.95
CA ALA A 103 28.27 -1.48 -11.58
C ALA A 103 29.69 -0.97 -11.29
N GLN A 104 30.72 -1.64 -11.81
CA GLN A 104 32.11 -1.31 -11.50
C GLN A 104 32.63 -0.08 -12.26
N ARG A 105 32.14 0.17 -13.47
CA ARG A 105 32.73 1.20 -14.37
C ARG A 105 31.80 2.35 -14.65
N LEU A 106 30.52 2.07 -14.88
CA LEU A 106 29.56 3.08 -15.31
C LEU A 106 29.02 3.88 -14.12
N VAL A 107 28.60 3.20 -13.06
CA VAL A 107 28.05 3.87 -11.88
C VAL A 107 29.04 4.89 -11.27
N PRO A 108 30.34 4.59 -11.10
CA PRO A 108 31.30 5.60 -10.64
C PRO A 108 31.43 6.81 -11.56
N VAL A 109 31.38 6.62 -12.89
CA VAL A 109 31.39 7.73 -13.84
C VAL A 109 30.13 8.58 -13.69
N ALA A 110 28.96 7.93 -13.55
CA ALA A 110 27.69 8.61 -13.35
C ALA A 110 27.64 9.39 -12.03
N SER A 111 28.28 8.91 -10.96
CA SER A 111 28.32 9.59 -9.66
C SER A 111 28.92 11.01 -9.75
N PHE A 112 29.85 11.27 -10.69
CA PHE A 112 30.40 12.62 -10.89
C PHE A 112 29.36 13.63 -11.39
N LEU A 113 28.24 13.19 -11.97
CA LEU A 113 27.16 14.08 -12.40
C LEU A 113 26.32 14.62 -11.24
N GLY A 114 26.08 13.82 -10.19
CA GLY A 114 25.11 14.13 -9.16
C GLY A 114 23.74 14.53 -9.75
N CYS A 115 23.15 15.63 -9.25
CA CYS A 115 21.88 16.16 -9.78
C CYS A 115 21.98 16.77 -11.19
N TYR A 116 23.19 16.97 -11.74
CA TYR A 116 23.35 17.56 -13.08
C TYR A 116 23.08 16.58 -14.22
N GLY A 117 22.80 15.30 -13.91
CA GLY A 117 22.25 14.34 -14.87
C GLY A 117 20.92 14.80 -15.49
N ALA A 118 20.22 15.74 -14.85
CA ALA A 118 19.00 16.38 -15.36
C ALA A 118 19.13 17.00 -16.75
N ARG A 119 20.37 17.33 -17.18
CA ARG A 119 20.66 17.89 -18.51
C ARG A 119 20.36 16.94 -19.64
N ASP A 120 20.51 15.63 -19.41
CA ASP A 120 20.30 14.61 -20.42
C ASP A 120 19.29 13.57 -19.92
N THR A 121 18.02 13.83 -20.18
CA THR A 121 16.93 12.92 -19.84
C THR A 121 17.02 11.60 -20.59
N LYS A 122 17.64 11.56 -21.78
CA LYS A 122 17.82 10.31 -22.54
C LYS A 122 18.81 9.38 -21.82
N LEU A 123 19.87 9.95 -21.26
CA LEU A 123 20.84 9.22 -20.44
C LEU A 123 20.13 8.59 -19.23
N LEU A 124 19.36 9.40 -18.48
CA LEU A 124 18.60 8.92 -17.33
C LEU A 124 17.65 7.79 -17.70
N SER A 125 16.89 7.92 -18.79
CA SER A 125 16.02 6.85 -19.29
C SER A 125 16.78 5.58 -19.65
N LYS A 126 17.95 5.69 -20.32
CA LYS A 126 18.78 4.51 -20.63
C LYS A 126 19.27 3.82 -19.35
N LEU A 127 19.71 4.58 -18.35
CA LEU A 127 20.16 4.06 -17.05
C LEU A 127 19.03 3.33 -16.35
N CYS A 128 17.84 3.93 -16.28
CA CYS A 128 16.66 3.33 -15.67
C CYS A 128 16.30 1.99 -16.32
N ARG A 129 16.34 1.91 -17.66
CA ARG A 129 16.04 0.66 -18.40
C ARG A 129 17.05 -0.45 -18.13
N LEU A 130 18.35 -0.12 -18.05
CA LEU A 130 19.37 -1.10 -17.66
C LEU A 130 19.17 -1.59 -16.22
N CYS A 131 18.85 -0.68 -15.30
CA CYS A 131 18.54 -1.03 -13.91
C CYS A 131 17.29 -1.93 -13.84
N ALA A 132 16.25 -1.61 -14.61
CA ALA A 132 15.02 -2.40 -14.67
C ALA A 132 15.27 -3.81 -15.21
N HIS A 133 16.04 -3.94 -16.30
CA HIS A 133 16.41 -5.24 -16.86
C HIS A 133 17.13 -6.10 -15.82
N TYR A 134 18.09 -5.52 -15.09
CA TYR A 134 18.83 -6.24 -14.06
C TYR A 134 17.94 -6.67 -12.90
N LEU A 135 17.16 -5.76 -12.31
CA LEU A 135 16.34 -6.06 -11.14
C LEU A 135 15.18 -7.00 -11.46
N LYS A 136 14.61 -6.92 -12.66
CA LYS A 136 13.57 -7.85 -13.12
C LYS A 136 14.07 -9.31 -13.15
N SER A 137 15.34 -9.54 -13.47
CA SER A 137 15.96 -10.87 -13.44
C SER A 137 16.22 -11.42 -12.03
N ARG A 138 15.95 -10.63 -10.98
CA ARG A 138 16.34 -10.90 -9.59
C ARG A 138 15.20 -10.94 -8.59
N VAL A 139 13.96 -10.85 -9.03
CA VAL A 139 12.79 -10.78 -8.13
C VAL A 139 12.77 -11.93 -7.11
N ASP A 140 13.30 -13.11 -7.46
CA ASP A 140 13.34 -14.29 -6.56
C ASP A 140 14.53 -14.32 -5.58
N LYS A 141 15.52 -13.44 -5.76
CA LYS A 141 16.76 -13.43 -4.97
C LYS A 141 16.79 -12.22 -4.05
N ASN A 142 16.32 -12.38 -2.82
CA ASN A 142 16.39 -11.37 -1.75
C ASN A 142 17.82 -11.02 -1.29
N SER A 143 18.86 -11.43 -2.02
CA SER A 143 20.26 -11.15 -1.70
C SER A 143 20.69 -9.79 -2.26
N VAL A 144 21.20 -8.93 -1.39
CA VAL A 144 21.87 -7.68 -1.76
C VAL A 144 23.27 -8.00 -2.29
N ASP A 145 23.51 -7.77 -3.57
CA ASP A 145 24.83 -7.94 -4.18
C ASP A 145 25.45 -6.62 -4.61
N TYR A 146 26.69 -6.67 -5.09
CA TYR A 146 27.44 -5.48 -5.47
C TYR A 146 26.72 -4.62 -6.52
N VAL A 147 26.10 -5.24 -7.52
CA VAL A 147 25.39 -4.49 -8.58
C VAL A 147 24.10 -3.88 -8.05
N TYR A 148 23.37 -4.60 -7.18
CA TYR A 148 22.19 -4.03 -6.50
C TYR A 148 22.57 -2.79 -5.70
N GLN A 149 23.66 -2.85 -4.92
CA GLN A 149 24.17 -1.70 -4.18
C GLN A 149 24.57 -0.54 -5.11
N ALA A 150 25.22 -0.85 -6.25
CA ALA A 150 25.56 0.17 -7.23
C ALA A 150 24.33 0.83 -7.87
N ILE A 151 23.26 0.06 -8.16
CA ILE A 151 21.99 0.61 -8.65
C ILE A 151 21.32 1.46 -7.56
N PHE A 152 21.36 1.03 -6.31
CA PHE A 152 20.83 1.81 -5.18
C PHE A 152 21.55 3.16 -5.07
N ASN A 153 22.90 3.17 -5.10
CA ASN A 153 23.68 4.39 -5.05
C ASN A 153 23.45 5.29 -6.28
N LEU A 154 23.32 4.69 -7.48
CA LEU A 154 22.98 5.43 -8.70
C LEU A 154 21.61 6.12 -8.58
N ALA A 155 20.62 5.44 -7.98
CA ALA A 155 19.30 6.00 -7.71
C ALA A 155 19.38 7.17 -6.72
N ASP A 156 20.12 6.99 -5.62
CA ASP A 156 20.30 7.97 -4.55
C ASP A 156 21.06 9.22 -5.02
N GLU A 157 22.24 9.06 -5.63
CA GLU A 157 23.14 10.18 -5.93
C GLU A 157 22.83 10.91 -7.23
N VAL A 158 22.30 10.19 -8.25
CA VAL A 158 22.18 10.72 -9.61
C VAL A 158 20.73 10.81 -10.05
N ILE A 159 20.00 9.69 -10.10
CA ILE A 159 18.71 9.63 -10.80
C ILE A 159 17.63 10.45 -10.08
N LEU A 160 17.40 10.22 -8.78
CA LEU A 160 16.36 10.94 -8.02
C LEU A 160 16.68 12.43 -7.85
N PRO A 161 17.91 12.84 -7.48
CA PRO A 161 18.27 14.27 -7.44
C PRO A 161 18.17 14.95 -8.80
N SER A 162 18.50 14.25 -9.89
CA SER A 162 18.35 14.79 -11.25
C SER A 162 16.89 15.00 -11.62
N MET A 163 16.00 14.07 -11.27
CA MET A 163 14.56 14.18 -11.54
C MET A 163 13.97 15.49 -10.98
N SER A 164 14.43 15.94 -9.81
CA SER A 164 14.00 17.22 -9.20
C SER A 164 14.25 18.45 -10.08
N LEU A 165 15.27 18.42 -10.94
CA LEU A 165 15.66 19.53 -11.81
C LEU A 165 15.09 19.42 -13.24
N VAL A 166 14.44 18.31 -13.58
CA VAL A 166 13.84 18.12 -14.91
C VAL A 166 12.45 18.76 -14.94
N ASP A 167 12.23 19.68 -15.88
CA ASP A 167 10.95 20.36 -16.03
C ASP A 167 9.85 19.45 -16.58
N ALA A 168 8.79 19.24 -15.79
CA ALA A 168 7.49 18.72 -16.21
C ALA A 168 7.52 17.50 -17.17
N ASN A 169 8.38 16.52 -16.88
CA ASN A 169 8.52 15.30 -17.68
C ASN A 169 7.74 14.14 -17.05
N SER A 170 6.64 13.72 -17.67
CA SER A 170 5.81 12.62 -17.18
C SER A 170 6.37 11.22 -17.46
N VAL A 171 7.37 11.09 -18.34
CA VAL A 171 7.94 9.80 -18.77
C VAL A 171 9.05 9.35 -17.82
N LEU A 172 9.94 10.26 -17.42
CA LEU A 172 11.06 9.95 -16.55
C LEU A 172 10.66 9.28 -15.22
N PRO A 173 9.61 9.73 -14.51
CA PRO A 173 9.15 9.07 -13.28
C PRO A 173 8.69 7.63 -13.50
N GLU A 174 8.10 7.33 -14.66
CA GLU A 174 7.69 5.97 -15.01
C GLU A 174 8.89 5.09 -15.39
N ASP A 175 9.90 5.67 -16.07
CA ASP A 175 11.19 4.99 -16.27
C ASP A 175 11.85 4.68 -14.91
N ILE A 176 11.81 5.60 -13.94
CA ILE A 176 12.36 5.39 -12.60
C ILE A 176 11.56 4.30 -11.85
N TRP A 177 10.23 4.37 -11.90
CA TRP A 177 9.36 3.36 -11.32
C TRP A 177 9.62 1.97 -11.90
N SER A 178 9.96 1.90 -13.20
CA SER A 178 10.17 0.63 -13.90
C SER A 178 11.20 -0.28 -13.24
N PHE A 179 12.18 0.28 -12.51
CA PHE A 179 13.16 -0.48 -11.74
C PHE A 179 12.91 -0.44 -10.22
N LEU A 180 12.43 0.69 -9.67
CA LEU A 180 12.16 0.80 -8.24
C LEU A 180 11.09 -0.19 -7.77
N GLN A 181 10.08 -0.50 -8.59
CA GLN A 181 9.02 -1.46 -8.25
C GLN A 181 9.54 -2.86 -7.89
N PHE A 182 10.74 -3.23 -8.34
CA PHE A 182 11.37 -4.52 -8.01
C PHE A 182 12.19 -4.47 -6.71
N MET A 183 12.35 -3.29 -6.10
CA MET A 183 13.01 -3.15 -4.82
C MET A 183 12.02 -3.29 -3.66
N PRO A 184 12.42 -3.94 -2.55
CA PRO A 184 11.62 -3.95 -1.34
C PRO A 184 11.26 -2.53 -0.87
N TYR A 185 10.06 -2.34 -0.34
CA TYR A 185 9.53 -1.02 0.01
C TYR A 185 10.44 -0.25 1.00
N PHE A 186 11.09 -0.95 1.94
CA PHE A 186 11.97 -0.32 2.92
C PHE A 186 13.23 0.29 2.29
N HIS A 187 13.75 -0.29 1.19
CA HIS A 187 14.83 0.33 0.42
C HIS A 187 14.32 1.53 -0.39
N ARG A 188 13.13 1.44 -0.99
CA ARG A 188 12.49 2.57 -1.71
C ARG A 188 12.28 3.76 -0.77
N TYR A 189 11.73 3.53 0.42
CA TYR A 189 11.43 4.59 1.39
C TYR A 189 12.69 5.23 1.96
N ARG A 190 13.77 4.45 2.12
CA ARG A 190 15.09 5.00 2.44
C ARG A 190 15.56 5.98 1.36
N LEU A 191 15.46 5.60 0.07
CA LEU A 191 15.80 6.49 -1.04
C LEU A 191 14.96 7.76 -1.03
N TYR A 192 13.64 7.66 -0.80
CA TYR A 192 12.77 8.84 -0.73
C TYR A 192 13.13 9.77 0.42
N SER A 193 13.46 9.21 1.59
CA SER A 193 13.93 9.99 2.74
C SER A 193 15.26 10.71 2.44
N GLN A 194 16.23 10.02 1.83
CA GLN A 194 17.50 10.62 1.42
C GLN A 194 17.28 11.73 0.37
N TRP A 195 16.47 11.46 -0.64
CA TRP A 195 16.08 12.42 -1.68
C TRP A 195 15.46 13.68 -1.10
N LYS A 196 14.53 13.53 -0.15
CA LYS A 196 13.83 14.64 0.49
C LYS A 196 14.72 15.48 1.40
N HIS A 197 15.57 14.84 2.22
CA HIS A 197 16.23 15.50 3.35
C HIS A 197 17.72 15.77 3.17
N THR A 198 18.44 14.87 2.49
CA THR A 198 19.91 14.90 2.43
C THR A 198 20.39 15.76 1.26
N HIS A 199 19.93 15.46 0.04
CA HIS A 199 20.42 16.11 -1.18
C HIS A 199 20.14 17.61 -1.23
N CYS A 200 19.01 18.05 -0.68
CA CYS A 200 18.68 19.48 -0.57
C CYS A 200 19.63 20.27 0.33
N ARG A 201 20.36 19.62 1.25
CA ARG A 201 21.34 20.28 2.14
C ARG A 201 22.72 20.39 1.50
N VAL A 202 23.05 19.46 0.61
CA VAL A 202 24.37 19.37 -0.04
C VAL A 202 24.43 20.28 -1.27
N GLU A 203 23.38 20.27 -2.12
CA GLU A 203 23.40 20.96 -3.41
C GLU A 203 22.55 22.25 -3.40
N PRO A 204 23.15 23.45 -3.57
CA PRO A 204 22.43 24.72 -3.54
C PRO A 204 21.35 24.85 -4.63
N ILE A 205 21.56 24.21 -5.78
CA ILE A 205 20.59 24.25 -6.89
C ILE A 205 19.30 23.50 -6.52
N LEU A 206 19.40 22.38 -5.79
CA LEU A 206 18.25 21.65 -5.27
C LEU A 206 17.53 22.42 -4.18
N ALA A 207 18.27 23.12 -3.30
CA ALA A 207 17.67 23.98 -2.29
C ALA A 207 16.82 25.12 -2.91
N LYS A 208 17.34 25.74 -3.99
CA LYS A 208 16.59 26.75 -4.75
C LYS A 208 15.33 26.14 -5.39
N CYS A 209 15.48 25.02 -6.10
CA CYS A 209 14.37 24.31 -6.73
C CYS A 209 13.28 23.94 -5.70
N ARG A 210 13.69 23.44 -4.53
CA ARG A 210 12.78 23.14 -3.42
C ARG A 210 11.97 24.35 -2.99
N ALA A 211 12.60 25.51 -2.81
CA ALA A 211 11.91 26.74 -2.41
C ALA A 211 10.87 27.16 -3.45
N GLU A 212 11.20 27.05 -4.73
CA GLU A 212 10.28 27.34 -5.84
C GLU A 212 9.10 26.37 -5.86
N VAL A 213 9.34 25.06 -5.74
CA VAL A 213 8.28 24.04 -5.70
C VAL A 213 7.36 24.25 -4.50
N VAL A 214 7.90 24.54 -3.30
CA VAL A 214 7.08 24.85 -2.11
C VAL A 214 6.17 26.05 -2.37
N ALA A 215 6.70 27.11 -2.96
CA ALA A 215 5.92 28.31 -3.26
C ALA A 215 4.79 28.01 -4.26
N ILE A 216 5.08 27.28 -5.34
CA ILE A 216 4.09 26.91 -6.36
C ILE A 216 3.06 25.95 -5.77
N SER A 217 3.46 24.88 -5.07
CA SER A 217 2.56 23.92 -4.45
C SER A 217 1.58 24.60 -3.48
N ARG A 218 2.06 25.51 -2.62
CA ARG A 218 1.18 26.29 -1.73
C ARG A 218 0.21 27.19 -2.50
N ALA A 219 0.66 27.83 -3.58
CA ALA A 219 -0.19 28.67 -4.41
C ALA A 219 -1.30 27.86 -5.13
N LEU A 220 -0.98 26.65 -5.61
CA LEU A 220 -1.96 25.74 -6.20
C LEU A 220 -2.98 25.25 -5.17
N MET A 221 -2.51 24.82 -3.99
CA MET A 221 -3.38 24.35 -2.91
C MET A 221 -4.35 25.42 -2.42
N LYS A 222 -3.94 26.70 -2.37
CA LYS A 222 -4.85 27.83 -2.04
C LYS A 222 -5.95 28.06 -3.06
N ARG A 223 -5.75 27.67 -4.32
CA ARG A 223 -6.71 27.87 -5.40
C ARG A 223 -7.59 26.65 -5.65
N LEU A 224 -7.22 25.49 -5.14
CA LEU A 224 -7.93 24.24 -5.38
C LEU A 224 -9.34 24.28 -4.78
N SER A 225 -10.34 24.09 -5.62
CA SER A 225 -11.76 23.98 -5.27
C SER A 225 -12.43 22.86 -6.08
N LYS A 226 -13.67 22.51 -5.75
CA LYS A 226 -14.47 21.50 -6.48
C LYS A 226 -14.63 21.86 -7.97
N ASP A 227 -14.72 23.14 -8.31
CA ASP A 227 -14.99 23.60 -9.68
C ASP A 227 -13.75 23.61 -10.58
N ASN A 228 -12.55 23.70 -9.99
CA ASN A 228 -11.29 23.84 -10.72
C ASN A 228 -10.31 22.67 -10.51
N VAL A 229 -10.80 21.52 -10.02
CA VAL A 229 -10.00 20.32 -9.76
C VAL A 229 -9.19 19.89 -10.97
N LYS A 230 -9.77 19.86 -12.17
CA LYS A 230 -9.06 19.39 -13.38
C LYS A 230 -7.85 20.28 -13.75
N PRO A 231 -7.99 21.61 -13.91
CA PRO A 231 -6.84 22.46 -14.23
C PRO A 231 -5.80 22.49 -13.11
N MET A 232 -6.21 22.58 -11.83
CA MET A 232 -5.28 22.56 -10.69
C MET A 232 -4.59 21.20 -10.55
N GLY A 233 -5.34 20.10 -10.73
CA GLY A 233 -4.81 18.75 -10.72
C GLY A 233 -3.79 18.49 -11.81
N ARG A 234 -3.96 19.02 -13.02
CA ARG A 234 -2.91 18.93 -14.07
C ARG A 234 -1.64 19.67 -13.67
N GLN A 235 -1.75 20.81 -13.00
CA GLN A 235 -0.59 21.57 -12.53
C GLN A 235 0.11 20.84 -11.36
N LEU A 236 -0.65 20.28 -10.43
CA LEU A 236 -0.14 19.41 -9.37
C LEU A 236 0.53 18.15 -9.93
N GLY A 237 -0.07 17.50 -10.92
CA GLY A 237 0.50 16.36 -11.62
C GLY A 237 1.86 16.68 -12.23
N LYS A 238 1.96 17.81 -12.96
CA LYS A 238 3.24 18.30 -13.51
C LYS A 238 4.32 18.50 -12.44
N LEU A 239 3.96 19.07 -11.30
CA LEU A 239 4.91 19.20 -10.17
C LEU A 239 5.29 17.84 -9.59
N SER A 240 4.32 16.93 -9.47
CA SER A 240 4.55 15.57 -8.93
C SER A 240 5.52 14.76 -9.78
N HIS A 241 5.59 15.02 -11.09
CA HIS A 241 6.50 14.34 -12.00
C HIS A 241 7.96 14.77 -11.83
N SER A 242 8.23 15.86 -11.14
CA SER A 242 9.61 16.30 -10.86
C SER A 242 9.92 16.20 -9.36
N ASN A 243 8.98 16.65 -8.51
CA ASN A 243 9.19 16.84 -7.09
C ASN A 243 8.00 16.34 -6.25
N PRO A 244 7.71 15.03 -6.25
CA PRO A 244 6.57 14.45 -5.53
C PRO A 244 6.69 14.62 -4.01
N CYS A 245 7.87 14.39 -3.40
CA CYS A 245 8.05 14.48 -1.94
C CYS A 245 7.62 15.84 -1.38
N ILE A 246 8.14 16.93 -1.97
CA ILE A 246 7.87 18.31 -1.52
C ILE A 246 6.42 18.71 -1.80
N MET A 247 5.86 18.26 -2.92
CA MET A 247 4.48 18.53 -3.29
C MET A 247 3.52 17.86 -2.29
N PHE A 248 3.74 16.58 -1.97
CA PHE A 248 2.91 15.85 -1.01
C PHE A 248 3.02 16.39 0.41
N ASP A 249 4.19 16.83 0.86
CA ASP A 249 4.33 17.54 2.15
C ASP A 249 3.41 18.75 2.25
N CYS A 250 3.42 19.60 1.21
CA CYS A 250 2.59 20.80 1.17
C CYS A 250 1.10 20.44 1.15
N LEU A 251 0.74 19.40 0.39
CA LEU A 251 -0.63 18.93 0.25
C LEU A 251 -1.16 18.35 1.56
N LEU A 252 -0.42 17.44 2.19
CA LEU A 252 -0.81 16.80 3.46
C LEU A 252 -0.91 17.84 4.58
N SER A 253 0.06 18.76 4.69
CA SER A 253 0.01 19.85 5.67
C SER A 253 -1.19 20.77 5.50
N THR A 254 -1.60 21.02 4.24
CA THR A 254 -2.80 21.85 3.96
C THR A 254 -4.08 21.11 4.30
N MET A 255 -4.17 19.84 3.91
CA MET A 255 -5.34 19.00 4.12
C MET A 255 -5.61 18.69 5.60
N GLN A 256 -4.56 18.47 6.39
CA GLN A 256 -4.66 18.30 7.85
C GLN A 256 -5.27 19.52 8.53
N LYS A 257 -5.11 20.73 7.96
CA LYS A 257 -5.70 21.97 8.48
C LYS A 257 -7.10 22.23 7.93
N TYR A 258 -7.38 21.79 6.71
CA TYR A 258 -8.61 22.08 5.97
C TYR A 258 -9.23 20.80 5.39
N THR A 259 -10.03 20.10 6.20
CA THR A 259 -10.63 18.79 5.86
C THR A 259 -11.62 18.86 4.70
N ASN A 260 -12.23 20.03 4.45
CA ASN A 260 -13.11 20.25 3.30
C ASN A 260 -12.39 20.12 1.94
N LEU A 261 -11.06 20.21 1.91
CA LEU A 261 -10.25 20.03 0.71
C LEU A 261 -9.93 18.57 0.39
N ILE A 262 -10.20 17.62 1.29
CA ILE A 262 -9.86 16.19 1.10
C ILE A 262 -10.42 15.66 -0.23
N GLY A 263 -11.72 15.85 -0.48
CA GLY A 263 -12.37 15.40 -1.73
C GLY A 263 -11.73 15.99 -2.99
N PRO A 264 -11.67 17.33 -3.15
CA PRO A 264 -11.00 17.99 -4.27
C PRO A 264 -9.54 17.54 -4.48
N VAL A 265 -8.79 17.33 -3.39
CA VAL A 265 -7.41 16.85 -3.44
C VAL A 265 -7.33 15.44 -3.99
N VAL A 266 -8.14 14.50 -3.46
CA VAL A 266 -8.22 13.13 -3.98
C VAL A 266 -8.57 13.14 -5.47
N ASP A 267 -9.46 14.03 -5.91
CA ASP A 267 -9.80 14.15 -7.33
C ASP A 267 -8.66 14.73 -8.19
N ALA A 268 -7.89 15.68 -7.65
CA ALA A 268 -6.75 16.30 -8.33
C ALA A 268 -5.60 15.32 -8.54
N LEU A 269 -5.43 14.34 -7.64
CA LEU A 269 -4.35 13.34 -7.71
C LEU A 269 -4.51 12.34 -8.87
N LYS A 270 -5.62 12.37 -9.62
CA LYS A 270 -5.80 11.58 -10.85
C LYS A 270 -4.65 11.73 -11.86
N PHE A 271 -3.96 12.87 -11.87
CA PHE A 271 -2.88 13.17 -12.81
C PHE A 271 -1.49 12.78 -12.30
N CYS A 272 -1.38 12.07 -11.18
CA CYS A 272 -0.13 11.55 -10.65
C CYS A 272 0.22 10.18 -11.27
N GLY A 273 1.52 9.90 -11.39
CA GLY A 273 2.05 8.61 -11.88
C GLY A 273 2.27 7.59 -10.78
N ASN A 274 2.79 6.41 -11.14
CA ASN A 274 2.98 5.30 -10.21
C ASN A 274 4.01 5.62 -9.12
N LEU A 275 5.15 6.21 -9.51
CA LEU A 275 6.16 6.68 -8.56
C LEU A 275 5.57 7.67 -7.55
N SER A 276 4.70 8.56 -8.00
CA SER A 276 4.05 9.55 -7.14
C SER A 276 3.15 8.89 -6.10
N TYR A 277 2.41 7.83 -6.44
CA TYR A 277 1.58 7.13 -5.45
C TYR A 277 2.44 6.40 -4.40
N ASP A 278 3.58 5.84 -4.78
CA ASP A 278 4.47 5.21 -3.80
C ASP A 278 5.13 6.23 -2.86
N VAL A 279 5.55 7.37 -3.41
CA VAL A 279 6.05 8.51 -2.61
C VAL A 279 4.95 9.11 -1.74
N LEU A 280 3.68 9.09 -2.18
CA LEU A 280 2.55 9.52 -1.36
C LEU A 280 2.41 8.64 -0.10
N VAL A 281 2.53 7.31 -0.23
CA VAL A 281 2.47 6.40 0.93
C VAL A 281 3.61 6.69 1.90
N PHE A 282 4.83 6.87 1.39
CA PHE A 282 5.97 7.31 2.20
C PHE A 282 5.67 8.64 2.93
N SER A 283 5.11 9.62 2.23
CA SER A 283 4.80 10.94 2.80
C SER A 283 3.70 10.87 3.87
N ILE A 284 2.72 9.97 3.72
CA ILE A 284 1.69 9.70 4.74
C ILE A 284 2.34 9.10 6.00
N ILE A 285 3.20 8.10 5.84
CA ILE A 285 3.91 7.46 6.96
C ILE A 285 4.78 8.48 7.69
N GLU A 286 5.51 9.32 6.96
CA GLU A 286 6.32 10.38 7.55
C GLU A 286 5.46 11.41 8.32
N ALA A 287 4.28 11.75 7.81
CA ALA A 287 3.34 12.65 8.49
C ALA A 287 2.66 12.03 9.72
N LEU A 288 2.58 10.69 9.80
CA LEU A 288 2.12 9.96 10.99
C LEU A 288 3.22 9.86 12.05
N ALA A 289 4.46 9.64 11.61
CA ALA A 289 5.62 9.52 12.48
C ALA A 289 6.12 10.87 13.04
N ASP A 290 5.63 12.00 12.53
CA ASP A 290 6.03 13.33 12.99
C ASP A 290 5.64 13.54 14.47
N GLU A 291 6.64 13.72 15.33
CA GLU A 291 6.44 13.92 16.77
C GLU A 291 5.85 15.31 17.03
N LYS A 292 4.52 15.37 17.12
CA LYS A 292 3.74 16.58 17.39
C LYS A 292 3.80 16.98 18.88
N THR A 293 5.00 17.06 19.44
CA THR A 293 5.29 17.38 20.85
C THR A 293 4.75 18.75 21.28
N SER A 294 4.43 19.64 20.35
CA SER A 294 3.89 20.98 20.63
C SER A 294 2.38 21.13 20.40
N LEU A 295 1.64 20.07 20.03
CA LEU A 295 0.22 20.16 19.72
C LEU A 295 -0.64 19.57 20.84
N ASP A 296 -1.79 20.19 21.10
CA ASP A 296 -2.79 19.64 22.00
C ASP A 296 -3.32 18.30 21.47
N GLU A 297 -3.68 17.36 22.35
CA GLU A 297 -4.21 16.04 22.00
C GLU A 297 -5.40 16.12 21.02
N ALA A 298 -6.27 17.12 21.18
CA ALA A 298 -7.41 17.34 20.29
C ALA A 298 -6.98 17.68 18.85
N GLN A 299 -5.92 18.47 18.70
CA GLN A 299 -5.38 18.84 17.39
C GLN A 299 -4.68 17.65 16.73
N ILE A 300 -3.96 16.85 17.51
CA ILE A 300 -3.34 15.60 17.04
C ILE A 300 -4.43 14.66 16.50
N GLY A 301 -5.51 14.48 17.26
CA GLY A 301 -6.67 13.68 16.86
C GLY A 301 -7.33 14.18 15.57
N GLN A 302 -7.54 15.50 15.44
CA GLN A 302 -8.12 16.09 14.23
C GLN A 302 -7.24 15.87 12.99
N GLN A 303 -5.93 16.04 13.12
CA GLN A 303 -5.00 15.83 12.01
C GLN A 303 -4.91 14.36 11.62
N LEU A 304 -4.94 13.44 12.60
CA LEU A 304 -4.98 12.01 12.34
C LEU A 304 -6.26 11.60 11.62
N LEU A 305 -7.41 12.12 12.05
CA LEU A 305 -8.70 11.89 11.38
C LEU A 305 -8.70 12.41 9.93
N ALA A 306 -8.10 13.57 9.69
CA ALA A 306 -7.95 14.11 8.34
C ALA A 306 -7.06 13.23 7.45
N LEU A 307 -5.94 12.73 8.00
CA LEU A 307 -5.03 11.82 7.30
C LEU A 307 -5.70 10.47 7.01
N SER A 308 -6.38 9.87 7.99
CA SER A 308 -7.03 8.57 7.84
C SER A 308 -8.17 8.63 6.84
N SER A 309 -9.02 9.67 6.92
CA SER A 309 -10.10 9.92 5.95
C SER A 309 -9.57 10.08 4.53
N PHE A 310 -8.53 10.89 4.34
CA PHE A 310 -7.87 11.03 3.04
C PHE A 310 -7.29 9.70 2.53
N THR A 311 -6.62 8.96 3.41
CA THR A 311 -5.96 7.69 3.07
C THR A 311 -7.00 6.63 2.68
N GLY A 312 -8.11 6.53 3.39
CA GLY A 312 -9.22 5.65 3.01
C GLY A 312 -9.80 6.01 1.63
N LEU A 313 -9.98 7.30 1.34
CA LEU A 313 -10.54 7.77 0.05
C LEU A 313 -9.58 7.54 -1.12
N ILE A 314 -8.28 7.81 -0.96
CA ILE A 314 -7.28 7.57 -2.01
C ILE A 314 -7.13 6.06 -2.26
N CYS A 315 -7.10 5.24 -1.20
CA CYS A 315 -7.07 3.78 -1.31
C CYS A 315 -8.31 3.26 -2.02
N LYS A 316 -9.51 3.78 -1.73
CA LYS A 316 -10.73 3.42 -2.46
C LYS A 316 -10.64 3.75 -3.95
N LYS A 317 -10.09 4.91 -4.29
CA LYS A 317 -10.18 5.47 -5.65
C LYS A 317 -9.07 5.01 -6.60
N TYR A 318 -7.84 4.89 -6.13
CA TYR A 318 -6.66 4.61 -6.96
C TYR A 318 -6.02 3.28 -6.57
N GLN A 319 -5.30 2.66 -7.51
CA GLN A 319 -4.57 1.42 -7.29
C GLN A 319 -3.09 1.71 -7.10
N PHE A 320 -2.58 1.37 -5.92
CA PHE A 320 -1.17 1.47 -5.56
C PHE A 320 -0.92 0.55 -4.36
N ASP A 321 0.35 0.29 -4.08
CA ASP A 321 0.81 -0.59 -2.99
C ASP A 321 0.66 0.12 -1.63
N ILE A 322 -0.13 -0.48 -0.73
CA ILE A 322 -0.37 0.02 0.64
C ILE A 322 0.37 -0.79 1.71
N ALA A 323 1.17 -1.78 1.31
CA ALA A 323 1.81 -2.71 2.24
C ALA A 323 2.69 -1.98 3.27
N GLY A 324 3.44 -0.96 2.82
CA GLY A 324 4.27 -0.14 3.70
C GLY A 324 3.47 0.55 4.80
N LEU A 325 2.26 1.03 4.48
CA LEU A 325 1.37 1.65 5.47
C LEU A 325 0.82 0.63 6.47
N LEU A 326 0.38 -0.54 5.99
CA LEU A 326 -0.12 -1.61 6.85
C LEU A 326 0.97 -2.09 7.82
N GLN A 327 2.21 -2.28 7.33
CA GLN A 327 3.35 -2.65 8.16
C GLN A 327 3.71 -1.57 9.19
N TYR A 328 3.57 -0.29 8.83
CA TYR A 328 3.74 0.82 9.79
C TYR A 328 2.72 0.73 10.93
N VAL A 329 1.42 0.63 10.60
CA VAL A 329 0.36 0.51 11.62
C VAL A 329 0.61 -0.72 12.51
N LEU A 330 0.94 -1.87 11.92
CA LEU A 330 1.27 -3.09 12.66
C LEU A 330 2.45 -2.90 13.62
N SER A 331 3.48 -2.15 13.18
CA SER A 331 4.66 -1.84 14.00
C SER A 331 4.31 -0.92 15.17
N GLN A 332 3.41 0.05 14.96
CA GLN A 332 2.91 0.93 16.02
C GLN A 332 2.10 0.16 17.07
N LEU A 333 1.28 -0.79 16.64
CA LEU A 333 0.58 -1.69 17.54
C LEU A 333 1.55 -2.54 18.35
N LYS A 334 2.58 -3.09 17.70
CA LYS A 334 3.64 -3.83 18.41
C LYS A 334 4.38 -2.96 19.44
N ALA A 335 4.53 -1.66 19.18
CA ALA A 335 5.09 -0.70 20.12
C ALA A 335 4.13 -0.31 21.26
N GLY A 336 2.85 -0.73 21.18
CA GLY A 336 1.82 -0.46 22.18
C GLY A 336 1.05 0.84 21.95
N SER A 337 1.19 1.49 20.80
CA SER A 337 0.41 2.67 20.42
C SER A 337 -0.85 2.25 19.66
N SER A 338 -2.02 2.70 20.12
CA SER A 338 -3.31 2.40 19.49
C SER A 338 -3.82 3.52 18.57
N TYR A 339 -3.27 4.74 18.63
CA TYR A 339 -3.79 5.89 17.89
C TYR A 339 -3.86 5.62 16.37
N ASP A 340 -2.79 5.07 15.80
CA ASP A 340 -2.68 4.82 14.37
C ASP A 340 -3.63 3.71 13.86
N LEU A 341 -4.37 3.01 14.73
CA LEU A 341 -5.49 2.13 14.32
C LEU A 341 -6.56 2.89 13.53
N ALA A 342 -6.71 4.19 13.77
CA ALA A 342 -7.61 5.03 12.98
C ALA A 342 -7.32 4.94 11.47
N MET A 343 -6.06 4.70 11.08
CA MET A 343 -5.67 4.49 9.67
C MET A 343 -6.26 3.19 9.13
N LEU A 344 -6.12 2.09 9.87
CA LEU A 344 -6.68 0.79 9.46
C LEU A 344 -8.20 0.85 9.40
N ARG A 345 -8.85 1.43 10.43
CA ARG A 345 -10.31 1.60 10.51
C ARG A 345 -10.87 2.32 9.28
N GLU A 346 -10.30 3.47 8.92
CA GLU A 346 -10.77 4.23 7.75
C GLU A 346 -10.47 3.54 6.42
N VAL A 347 -9.32 2.87 6.29
CA VAL A 347 -8.98 2.12 5.07
C VAL A 347 -9.98 0.98 4.87
N VAL A 348 -10.25 0.18 5.91
CA VAL A 348 -11.25 -0.89 5.88
C VAL A 348 -12.62 -0.30 5.56
N HIS A 349 -13.04 0.74 6.27
CA HIS A 349 -14.34 1.38 6.04
C HIS A 349 -14.51 1.87 4.60
N LYS A 350 -13.59 2.67 4.07
CA LYS A 350 -13.75 3.24 2.72
C LYS A 350 -13.59 2.20 1.61
N MET A 351 -12.74 1.19 1.79
CA MET A 351 -12.50 0.15 0.78
C MET A 351 -13.55 -0.96 0.78
N THR A 352 -14.25 -1.20 1.89
CA THR A 352 -15.18 -2.34 2.06
C THR A 352 -16.62 -1.89 2.30
N GLY A 353 -16.84 -0.70 2.86
CA GLY A 353 -18.15 -0.21 3.26
C GLY A 353 -18.60 -0.70 4.64
N ILE A 354 -17.77 -1.47 5.37
CA ILE A 354 -18.04 -1.95 6.72
C ILE A 354 -17.63 -0.85 7.70
N ASP A 355 -18.55 -0.37 8.54
CA ASP A 355 -18.27 0.66 9.54
C ASP A 355 -18.38 0.11 10.96
N THR A 356 -17.77 0.80 11.91
CA THR A 356 -17.96 0.57 13.34
C THR A 356 -19.19 1.35 13.79
N SER A 357 -20.38 0.72 13.73
CA SER A 357 -21.62 1.38 14.17
C SER A 357 -21.71 1.43 15.70
N GLU A 358 -21.83 2.62 16.27
CA GLU A 358 -22.09 2.82 17.70
C GLU A 358 -23.60 2.78 18.02
N ASP A 359 -24.46 3.20 17.08
CA ASP A 359 -25.92 3.28 17.25
C ASP A 359 -26.65 2.38 16.24
N LEU A 360 -27.04 1.17 16.67
CA LEU A 360 -27.89 0.27 15.89
C LEU A 360 -29.33 0.35 16.40
N THR A 361 -30.30 0.41 15.49
CA THR A 361 -31.71 0.27 15.86
C THR A 361 -32.05 -1.18 16.20
N ASP A 362 -33.08 -1.41 17.02
CA ASP A 362 -33.54 -2.76 17.36
C ASP A 362 -33.82 -3.61 16.10
N ASP A 363 -34.40 -3.01 15.08
CA ASP A 363 -34.65 -3.67 13.79
C ASP A 363 -33.35 -4.08 13.06
N GLN A 364 -32.29 -3.28 13.17
CA GLN A 364 -30.97 -3.59 12.60
C GLN A 364 -30.25 -4.66 13.42
N LEU A 365 -30.41 -4.65 14.74
CA LEU A 365 -29.90 -5.69 15.64
C LEU A 365 -30.58 -7.03 15.36
N ASP A 366 -31.90 -7.06 15.19
CA ASP A 366 -32.64 -8.27 14.82
C ASP A 366 -32.21 -8.78 13.44
N ALA A 367 -32.05 -7.87 12.47
CA ALA A 367 -31.54 -8.22 11.14
C ALA A 367 -30.09 -8.75 11.18
N SER A 368 -29.29 -8.35 12.17
CA SER A 368 -27.90 -8.81 12.33
C SER A 368 -27.76 -10.28 12.71
N SER A 369 -28.84 -10.87 13.24
CA SER A 369 -28.91 -12.31 13.54
C SER A 369 -29.44 -13.14 12.37
N GLY A 370 -29.74 -12.50 11.23
CA GLY A 370 -30.19 -13.19 10.03
C GLY A 370 -29.06 -13.71 9.16
N GLY A 371 -29.42 -14.48 8.15
CA GLY A 371 -28.50 -14.90 7.09
C GLY A 371 -28.01 -13.72 6.22
N GLU A 372 -27.01 -14.00 5.39
CA GLU A 372 -26.27 -13.00 4.60
C GLU A 372 -27.17 -12.02 3.82
N LEU A 373 -28.25 -12.51 3.22
CA LEU A 373 -29.17 -11.66 2.45
C LEU A 373 -29.93 -10.66 3.34
N LEU A 374 -30.35 -11.07 4.54
CA LEU A 374 -31.02 -10.17 5.48
C LEU A 374 -30.02 -9.16 6.06
N LEU A 375 -28.79 -9.59 6.33
CA LEU A 375 -27.69 -8.72 6.73
C LEU A 375 -27.42 -7.64 5.67
N GLN A 376 -27.44 -7.99 4.38
CA GLN A 376 -27.22 -7.05 3.29
C GLN A 376 -28.38 -6.06 3.08
N GLU A 377 -29.64 -6.50 3.18
CA GLU A 377 -30.83 -5.69 2.85
C GLU A 377 -31.44 -4.98 4.07
N GLY A 378 -31.46 -5.65 5.22
CA GLY A 378 -32.02 -5.15 6.48
C GLY A 378 -30.98 -4.67 7.50
N GLY A 379 -29.71 -5.02 7.32
CA GLY A 379 -28.62 -4.59 8.18
C GLY A 379 -27.93 -3.30 7.71
N TYR A 380 -26.78 -3.02 8.32
CA TYR A 380 -25.96 -1.81 8.08
C TYR A 380 -25.22 -1.81 6.72
N TYR A 381 -25.35 -2.88 5.92
CA TYR A 381 -24.42 -3.23 4.85
C TYR A 381 -24.81 -2.82 3.42
N SER A 382 -25.82 -1.96 3.24
CA SER A 382 -26.27 -1.52 1.90
C SER A 382 -25.14 -0.93 1.02
N GLN A 383 -24.08 -0.38 1.63
CA GLN A 383 -22.92 0.19 0.91
C GLN A 383 -21.90 -0.86 0.41
N ILE A 384 -21.94 -2.11 0.91
CA ILE A 384 -20.96 -3.18 0.58
C ILE A 384 -21.02 -3.59 -0.90
N ARG A 385 -22.18 -3.48 -1.55
CA ARG A 385 -22.34 -3.90 -2.95
C ARG A 385 -21.43 -3.16 -3.93
N ASN A 386 -21.14 -1.89 -3.65
CA ASN A 386 -20.37 -1.02 -4.54
C ASN A 386 -18.85 -1.12 -4.33
N THR A 387 -18.39 -1.86 -3.31
CA THR A 387 -17.00 -1.90 -2.85
C THR A 387 -16.32 -3.25 -3.06
N ARG A 388 -17.00 -4.24 -3.68
CA ARG A 388 -16.45 -5.59 -3.85
C ARG A 388 -15.05 -5.63 -4.47
N ARG A 389 -14.81 -4.86 -5.55
CA ARG A 389 -13.48 -4.80 -6.21
C ARG A 389 -12.40 -4.20 -5.31
N THR A 390 -12.74 -3.15 -4.58
CA THR A 390 -11.79 -2.48 -3.69
C THR A 390 -11.50 -3.33 -2.46
N ALA A 391 -12.51 -4.04 -1.94
CA ALA A 391 -12.39 -4.98 -0.84
C ALA A 391 -11.49 -6.17 -1.22
N SER A 392 -11.74 -6.84 -2.36
CA SER A 392 -10.89 -7.96 -2.80
C SER A 392 -9.42 -7.57 -2.94
N ARG A 393 -9.14 -6.34 -3.43
CA ARG A 393 -7.77 -5.85 -3.51
C ARG A 393 -7.14 -5.66 -2.12
N LEU A 394 -7.88 -5.11 -1.15
CA LEU A 394 -7.39 -5.01 0.23
C LEU A 394 -7.07 -6.40 0.79
N THR A 395 -7.97 -7.36 0.57
CA THR A 395 -7.81 -8.76 0.97
C THR A 395 -6.55 -9.37 0.37
N SER A 396 -6.31 -9.21 -0.95
CA SER A 396 -5.11 -9.73 -1.60
C SER A 396 -3.83 -9.20 -0.97
N VAL A 397 -3.76 -7.89 -0.68
CA VAL A 397 -2.58 -7.28 -0.03
C VAL A 397 -2.37 -7.84 1.38
N LEU A 398 -3.44 -8.01 2.16
CA LEU A 398 -3.35 -8.55 3.53
C LEU A 398 -2.85 -10.00 3.55
N ILE A 399 -3.31 -10.83 2.60
CA ILE A 399 -2.87 -12.23 2.43
C ILE A 399 -1.41 -12.27 1.97
N GLU A 400 -1.06 -11.52 0.90
CA GLU A 400 0.27 -11.52 0.30
C GLU A 400 1.35 -11.18 1.33
N HIS A 401 1.10 -10.15 2.15
CA HIS A 401 2.03 -9.72 3.20
C HIS A 401 1.86 -10.44 4.54
N LYS A 402 0.92 -11.40 4.65
CA LYS A 402 0.68 -12.24 5.83
C LYS A 402 0.44 -11.43 7.12
N VAL A 403 -0.32 -10.34 7.02
CA VAL A 403 -0.57 -9.41 8.14
C VAL A 403 -1.90 -9.61 8.85
N ILE A 404 -2.78 -10.48 8.34
CA ILE A 404 -4.13 -10.73 8.89
C ILE A 404 -4.08 -11.13 10.38
N MET A 405 -3.46 -12.28 10.69
CA MET A 405 -3.37 -12.79 12.06
C MET A 405 -2.55 -11.87 12.98
N PRO A 406 -1.39 -11.32 12.54
CA PRO A 406 -0.68 -10.30 13.32
C PRO A 406 -1.55 -9.11 13.74
N PHE A 407 -2.39 -8.58 12.84
CA PHE A 407 -3.30 -7.49 13.18
C PHE A 407 -4.30 -7.90 14.26
N ILE A 408 -4.94 -9.06 14.11
CA ILE A 408 -5.93 -9.54 15.07
C ILE A 408 -5.30 -9.75 16.45
N PHE A 409 -4.13 -10.40 16.52
CA PHE A 409 -3.44 -10.67 17.78
C PHE A 409 -3.02 -9.38 18.48
N LEU A 410 -2.42 -8.43 17.74
CA LEU A 410 -1.98 -7.18 18.32
C LEU A 410 -3.16 -6.29 18.74
N MET A 411 -4.25 -6.24 17.97
CA MET A 411 -5.46 -5.51 18.38
C MET A 411 -6.07 -6.08 19.66
N ALA A 412 -6.19 -7.41 19.75
CA ALA A 412 -6.72 -8.08 20.94
C ALA A 412 -5.85 -7.84 22.19
N ASN A 413 -4.52 -7.99 22.03
CA ASN A 413 -3.58 -7.77 23.13
C ASN A 413 -3.58 -6.32 23.59
N ILE A 414 -3.61 -5.35 22.66
CA ILE A 414 -3.66 -3.93 23.03
C ILE A 414 -4.96 -3.62 23.77
N ARG A 415 -6.12 -4.07 23.26
CA ARG A 415 -7.41 -3.87 23.92
C ARG A 415 -7.37 -4.31 25.39
N ASP A 416 -6.87 -5.50 25.66
CA ASP A 416 -6.79 -6.02 27.03
C ASP A 416 -5.73 -5.28 27.85
N HIS A 417 -4.56 -4.97 27.27
CA HIS A 417 -3.54 -4.17 27.93
C HIS A 417 -4.01 -2.75 28.31
N MET A 418 -4.96 -2.16 27.59
CA MET A 418 -5.49 -0.82 27.88
C MET A 418 -6.28 -0.77 29.19
N THR A 419 -6.86 -1.89 29.62
CA THR A 419 -7.50 -2.01 30.94
C THR A 419 -6.48 -1.89 32.08
N PHE A 420 -5.24 -2.33 31.84
CA PHE A 420 -4.12 -2.19 32.76
C PHE A 420 -3.45 -0.85 32.49
N VAL A 421 -3.99 0.21 33.10
CA VAL A 421 -3.53 1.61 32.99
C VAL A 421 -2.00 1.68 33.15
N ARG A 422 -1.26 1.73 32.04
CA ARG A 422 0.21 1.83 32.04
C ARG A 422 0.70 3.18 32.56
N ASN A 423 -0.11 4.22 32.37
CA ASN A 423 0.16 5.58 32.81
C ASN A 423 -0.86 5.99 33.88
N PRO A 424 -0.48 6.04 35.18
CA PRO A 424 -1.40 6.39 36.26
C PRO A 424 -1.99 7.81 36.14
N GLU A 425 -1.42 8.65 35.28
CA GLU A 425 -1.91 10.00 34.97
C GLU A 425 -2.97 10.03 33.85
N GLN A 426 -3.17 8.93 33.10
CA GLN A 426 -4.13 8.89 32.00
C GLN A 426 -5.57 8.82 32.53
N HIS A 427 -6.40 9.78 32.10
CA HIS A 427 -7.78 9.85 32.54
C HIS A 427 -8.60 8.64 32.03
N VAL A 428 -9.35 7.98 32.92
CA VAL A 428 -10.11 6.75 32.65
C VAL A 428 -11.03 6.87 31.44
N LYS A 429 -11.65 8.03 31.22
CA LYS A 429 -12.50 8.28 30.03
C LYS A 429 -11.74 8.14 28.70
N ILE A 430 -10.47 8.54 28.66
CA ILE A 430 -9.63 8.41 27.46
C ILE A 430 -9.27 6.94 27.27
N ALA A 431 -8.88 6.25 28.35
CA ALA A 431 -8.60 4.80 28.30
C ALA A 431 -9.82 4.00 27.82
N GLY A 432 -11.02 4.31 28.33
CA GLY A 432 -12.29 3.70 27.89
C GLY A 432 -12.56 3.95 26.40
N ARG A 433 -12.45 5.20 25.92
CA ARG A 433 -12.62 5.50 24.50
C ARG A 433 -11.64 4.72 23.62
N LEU A 434 -10.36 4.67 24.00
CA LEU A 434 -9.36 3.95 23.21
C LEU A 434 -9.60 2.43 23.23
N LEU A 435 -10.12 1.88 24.33
CA LEU A 435 -10.56 0.49 24.41
C LEU A 435 -11.72 0.23 23.44
N ASP A 436 -12.73 1.10 23.44
CA ASP A 436 -13.88 1.03 22.54
C ASP A 436 -13.44 1.14 21.06
N ASP A 437 -12.55 2.09 20.75
CA ASP A 437 -11.97 2.27 19.40
C ASP A 437 -11.21 1.01 18.93
N CYS A 438 -10.40 0.41 19.81
CA CYS A 438 -9.69 -0.84 19.53
C CYS A 438 -10.66 -2.01 19.31
N GLN A 439 -11.64 -2.18 20.20
CA GLN A 439 -12.64 -3.24 20.10
C GLN A 439 -13.48 -3.09 18.83
N GLY A 440 -13.95 -1.88 18.53
CA GLY A 440 -14.70 -1.58 17.32
C GLY A 440 -13.89 -1.92 16.07
N THR A 441 -12.62 -1.49 16.00
CA THR A 441 -11.74 -1.79 14.85
C THR A 441 -11.47 -3.29 14.72
N LEU A 442 -11.29 -4.00 15.83
CA LEU A 442 -11.11 -5.46 15.83
C LEU A 442 -12.35 -6.17 15.26
N VAL A 443 -13.54 -5.83 15.74
CA VAL A 443 -14.81 -6.39 15.25
C VAL A 443 -15.02 -6.05 13.77
N GLN A 444 -14.78 -4.79 13.37
CA GLN A 444 -14.85 -4.36 11.97
C GLN A 444 -13.93 -5.21 11.09
N PHE A 445 -12.71 -5.47 11.54
CA PHE A 445 -11.72 -6.24 10.78
C PHE A 445 -12.12 -7.72 10.68
N ILE A 446 -12.56 -8.35 11.77
CA ILE A 446 -13.04 -9.74 11.76
C ILE A 446 -14.25 -9.89 10.83
N THR A 447 -15.21 -8.97 10.91
CA THR A 447 -16.39 -8.93 10.03
C THR A 447 -16.00 -8.73 8.56
N PHE A 448 -15.02 -7.87 8.29
CA PHE A 448 -14.46 -7.72 6.95
C PHE A 448 -13.90 -9.03 6.41
N LEU A 449 -13.13 -9.76 7.22
CA LEU A 449 -12.55 -11.04 6.84
C LEU A 449 -13.62 -12.09 6.59
N SER A 450 -14.63 -12.21 7.45
CA SER A 450 -15.72 -13.19 7.29
C SER A 450 -16.55 -12.97 6.04
N VAL A 451 -16.74 -11.71 5.62
CA VAL A 451 -17.50 -11.37 4.41
C VAL A 451 -16.66 -11.50 3.13
N GLN A 452 -15.35 -11.22 3.18
CA GLN A 452 -14.52 -11.12 1.97
C GLN A 452 -13.68 -12.34 1.66
N LEU A 453 -13.28 -13.12 2.66
CA LEU A 453 -12.46 -14.31 2.44
C LEU A 453 -13.35 -15.51 2.11
N THR A 454 -12.87 -16.34 1.19
CA THR A 454 -13.48 -17.63 0.94
C THR A 454 -13.24 -18.59 2.12
N ARG A 455 -14.07 -19.64 2.23
CA ARG A 455 -13.93 -20.68 3.27
C ARG A 455 -12.52 -21.28 3.29
N GLU A 456 -11.93 -21.52 2.12
CA GLU A 456 -10.57 -22.06 1.97
C GLU A 456 -9.50 -21.06 2.42
N GLU A 457 -9.61 -19.80 2.01
CA GLU A 457 -8.66 -18.76 2.43
C GLU A 457 -8.73 -18.51 3.95
N MET A 458 -9.93 -18.48 4.54
CA MET A 458 -10.10 -18.37 5.99
C MET A 458 -9.41 -19.52 6.72
N LEU A 459 -9.66 -20.77 6.29
CA LEU A 459 -9.03 -21.95 6.88
C LEU A 459 -7.51 -21.93 6.73
N ALA A 460 -6.97 -21.45 5.60
CA ALA A 460 -5.53 -21.37 5.38
C ALA A 460 -4.83 -20.33 6.26
N GLN A 461 -5.52 -19.25 6.65
CA GLN A 461 -4.99 -18.22 7.55
C GLN A 461 -5.20 -18.56 9.03
N PHE A 462 -6.19 -19.39 9.35
CA PHE A 462 -6.61 -19.67 10.72
C PHE A 462 -5.53 -20.40 11.53
N ILE A 463 -5.39 -20.00 12.79
CA ILE A 463 -4.52 -20.63 13.78
C ILE A 463 -5.42 -21.26 14.85
N PRO A 464 -5.17 -22.51 15.29
CA PRO A 464 -6.00 -23.17 16.32
C PRO A 464 -6.19 -22.33 17.59
N VAL A 465 -7.41 -22.40 18.17
CA VAL A 465 -7.85 -21.59 19.32
C VAL A 465 -6.92 -21.74 20.52
N ASP A 466 -6.51 -22.97 20.83
CA ASP A 466 -5.61 -23.27 21.93
C ASP A 466 -4.24 -22.58 21.76
N ARG A 467 -3.72 -22.56 20.54
CA ARG A 467 -2.47 -21.89 20.22
C ARG A 467 -2.61 -20.37 20.32
N MET A 468 -3.71 -19.81 19.83
CA MET A 468 -4.00 -18.37 19.95
C MET A 468 -4.03 -17.92 21.41
N MET A 469 -4.71 -18.67 22.28
CA MET A 469 -4.82 -18.37 23.70
C MET A 469 -3.50 -18.61 24.45
N LYS A 470 -2.79 -19.71 24.15
CA LYS A 470 -1.57 -20.10 24.88
C LYS A 470 -0.32 -19.33 24.45
N GLU A 471 -0.04 -19.26 23.15
CA GLU A 471 1.21 -18.70 22.62
C GLU A 471 1.11 -17.20 22.37
N TYR A 472 -0.05 -16.74 21.88
CA TYR A 472 -0.24 -15.34 21.49
C TYR A 472 -1.02 -14.51 22.52
N LEU A 473 -1.46 -15.16 23.61
CA LEU A 473 -2.22 -14.56 24.72
C LEU A 473 -3.51 -13.86 24.27
N VAL A 474 -4.09 -14.33 23.16
CA VAL A 474 -5.35 -13.81 22.65
C VAL A 474 -6.47 -14.25 23.60
N PRO A 475 -7.35 -13.34 24.04
CA PRO A 475 -8.45 -13.67 24.93
C PRO A 475 -9.48 -14.58 24.23
N ALA A 476 -10.16 -15.40 25.03
CA ALA A 476 -11.07 -16.43 24.55
C ALA A 476 -12.18 -15.86 23.64
N ASP A 477 -12.72 -14.70 24.00
CA ASP A 477 -13.78 -14.03 23.23
C ASP A 477 -13.36 -13.76 21.78
N THR A 478 -12.14 -13.24 21.57
CA THR A 478 -11.60 -12.96 20.24
C THR A 478 -11.24 -14.25 19.51
N ALA A 479 -10.64 -15.21 20.22
CA ALA A 479 -10.24 -16.47 19.63
C ALA A 479 -11.44 -17.27 19.10
N PHE A 480 -12.51 -17.36 19.89
CA PHE A 480 -13.74 -18.00 19.47
C PHE A 480 -14.52 -17.19 18.43
N CYS A 481 -14.51 -15.86 18.50
CA CYS A 481 -15.11 -15.03 17.46
C CYS A 481 -14.52 -15.33 16.07
N LEU A 482 -13.21 -15.55 15.97
CA LEU A 482 -12.57 -16.03 14.75
C LEU A 482 -12.93 -17.47 14.42
N PHE A 483 -12.94 -18.35 15.42
CA PHE A 483 -13.25 -19.78 15.25
C PHE A 483 -14.63 -20.00 14.64
N ARG A 484 -15.63 -19.17 14.97
CA ARG A 484 -16.99 -19.25 14.36
C ARG A 484 -16.96 -19.26 12.84
N ASN A 485 -16.05 -18.50 12.22
CA ASN A 485 -15.94 -18.43 10.76
C ASN A 485 -15.38 -19.71 10.12
N VAL A 486 -14.72 -20.57 10.91
CA VAL A 486 -14.14 -21.84 10.43
C VAL A 486 -14.87 -23.06 10.99
N PHE A 487 -15.74 -22.89 11.98
CA PHE A 487 -16.48 -23.96 12.62
C PHE A 487 -17.39 -24.71 11.63
N GLU A 488 -18.31 -24.02 10.97
CA GLU A 488 -19.20 -24.64 9.95
C GLU A 488 -18.39 -25.32 8.82
N PRO A 489 -17.37 -24.68 8.21
CA PRO A 489 -16.50 -25.36 7.25
C PRO A 489 -15.82 -26.64 7.76
N GLN A 490 -15.36 -26.66 9.01
CA GLN A 490 -14.74 -27.84 9.61
C GLN A 490 -15.75 -28.96 9.85
N VAL A 491 -16.93 -28.62 10.40
CA VAL A 491 -18.03 -29.56 10.59
C VAL A 491 -18.45 -30.16 9.25
N TYR A 492 -18.61 -29.34 8.21
CA TYR A 492 -18.95 -29.80 6.86
C TYR A 492 -17.94 -30.80 6.30
N GLN A 493 -16.63 -30.58 6.51
CA GLN A 493 -15.59 -31.51 6.05
C GLN A 493 -15.69 -32.88 6.75
N VAL A 494 -15.87 -32.88 8.08
CA VAL A 494 -16.03 -34.11 8.87
C VAL A 494 -17.32 -34.82 8.52
N TRP A 495 -18.43 -34.08 8.40
CA TRP A 495 -19.73 -34.58 8.00
C TRP A 495 -19.69 -35.25 6.62
N LYS A 496 -19.06 -34.59 5.64
CA LYS A 496 -18.96 -35.11 4.27
C LYS A 496 -18.19 -36.42 4.20
N HIS A 497 -17.18 -36.60 5.05
CA HIS A 497 -16.47 -37.88 5.17
C HIS A 497 -17.38 -38.94 5.80
N ARG A 498 -18.08 -38.60 6.90
CA ARG A 498 -18.99 -39.51 7.62
C ARG A 498 -20.18 -39.97 6.77
N MET A 499 -20.67 -39.12 5.87
CA MET A 499 -21.74 -39.47 4.92
C MET A 499 -21.40 -40.60 3.96
N GLN A 500 -20.11 -40.84 3.68
CA GLN A 500 -19.70 -41.93 2.81
C GLN A 500 -19.99 -43.31 3.41
N GLU A 501 -20.21 -43.36 4.73
CA GLU A 501 -20.47 -44.58 5.50
C GLU A 501 -21.97 -44.96 5.56
N LYS A 502 -22.85 -44.28 4.79
CA LYS A 502 -24.31 -44.52 4.71
C LYS A 502 -25.03 -44.43 6.08
N VAL A 503 -24.63 -43.47 6.91
CA VAL A 503 -25.29 -43.14 8.17
C VAL A 503 -26.47 -42.18 7.91
N SER A 504 -27.43 -42.11 8.84
CA SER A 504 -28.47 -41.08 8.85
C SER A 504 -27.84 -39.68 8.82
N GLU A 505 -28.42 -38.76 8.02
CA GLU A 505 -27.92 -37.40 7.82
C GLU A 505 -27.76 -36.63 9.13
N MET A 506 -28.79 -36.70 9.98
CA MET A 506 -28.83 -36.02 11.27
C MET A 506 -27.81 -36.60 12.27
N ASP A 507 -27.64 -37.92 12.30
CA ASP A 507 -26.69 -38.57 13.21
C ASP A 507 -25.23 -38.28 12.81
N ALA A 508 -24.95 -38.23 11.51
CA ALA A 508 -23.64 -37.86 11.02
C ALA A 508 -23.31 -36.38 11.28
N PHE A 509 -24.30 -35.49 11.19
CA PHE A 509 -24.13 -34.07 11.51
C PHE A 509 -23.86 -33.84 12.99
N ASN A 510 -24.68 -34.44 13.86
CA ASN A 510 -24.46 -34.38 15.30
C ASN A 510 -23.07 -34.93 15.67
N TRP A 511 -22.68 -36.06 15.09
CA TRP A 511 -21.36 -36.64 15.31
C TRP A 511 -20.24 -35.71 14.83
N ALA A 512 -20.37 -35.10 13.64
CA ALA A 512 -19.37 -34.17 13.12
C ALA A 512 -19.21 -32.93 14.00
N CYS A 513 -20.32 -32.34 14.48
CA CYS A 513 -20.31 -31.27 15.46
C CYS A 513 -19.59 -31.69 16.75
N ASP A 514 -19.96 -32.84 17.31
CA ASP A 514 -19.36 -33.36 18.54
C ASP A 514 -17.85 -33.58 18.39
N GLN A 515 -17.40 -34.11 17.24
CA GLN A 515 -15.98 -34.30 16.95
C GLN A 515 -15.22 -32.96 16.93
N VAL A 516 -15.69 -31.98 16.16
CA VAL A 516 -15.01 -30.67 16.05
C VAL A 516 -14.99 -29.95 17.40
N VAL A 517 -16.09 -29.98 18.15
CA VAL A 517 -16.15 -29.41 19.51
C VAL A 517 -15.18 -30.14 20.44
N GLN A 518 -15.09 -31.46 20.38
CA GLN A 518 -14.19 -32.25 21.21
C GLN A 518 -12.72 -32.00 20.89
N GLU A 519 -12.36 -31.86 19.61
CA GLU A 519 -11.01 -31.50 19.16
C GLU A 519 -10.52 -30.18 19.77
N VAL A 520 -11.42 -29.20 19.91
CA VAL A 520 -11.12 -27.89 20.51
C VAL A 520 -11.20 -27.92 22.05
N ALA A 521 -12.14 -28.68 22.63
CA ALA A 521 -12.34 -28.76 24.08
C ALA A 521 -11.16 -29.42 24.81
N ASN A 522 -10.57 -30.46 24.20
CA ASN A 522 -9.44 -31.20 24.77
C ASN A 522 -8.24 -30.31 25.13
N PRO A 523 -7.67 -29.51 24.21
CA PRO A 523 -6.56 -28.63 24.53
C PRO A 523 -6.95 -27.44 25.43
N ILE A 524 -8.17 -26.91 25.30
CA ILE A 524 -8.66 -25.80 26.15
C ILE A 524 -8.78 -26.20 27.61
N LYS A 525 -9.15 -27.47 27.89
CA LYS A 525 -9.20 -28.00 29.26
C LYS A 525 -7.89 -27.80 30.02
N ALA A 526 -6.75 -27.89 29.32
CA ALA A 526 -5.43 -27.70 29.91
C ALA A 526 -5.01 -26.22 30.08
N LEU A 527 -5.71 -25.28 29.43
CA LEU A 527 -5.39 -23.84 29.48
C LEU A 527 -6.06 -23.12 30.64
N MET A 528 -7.25 -23.57 31.05
CA MET A 528 -8.02 -22.96 32.13
C MET A 528 -7.71 -23.62 33.48
N PRO A 529 -7.80 -22.90 34.60
CA PRO A 529 -7.67 -23.47 35.94
C PRO A 529 -8.60 -24.66 36.16
N GLU A 530 -8.07 -25.75 36.72
CA GLU A 530 -8.82 -27.00 36.98
C GLU A 530 -10.15 -26.80 37.73
N PRO A 531 -10.27 -25.89 38.74
CA PRO A 531 -11.51 -25.71 39.48
C PRO A 531 -12.73 -25.33 38.62
N ILE A 532 -12.50 -24.63 37.49
CA ILE A 532 -13.58 -24.23 36.57
C ILE A 532 -14.28 -25.46 36.00
N TRP A 533 -13.54 -26.55 35.77
CA TRP A 533 -14.07 -27.77 35.17
C TRP A 533 -14.81 -28.68 36.14
N HIS A 534 -14.79 -28.37 37.44
CA HIS A 534 -15.66 -29.04 38.41
C HIS A 534 -17.11 -28.56 38.31
N GLU A 535 -17.32 -27.32 37.85
CA GLU A 535 -18.65 -26.71 37.70
C GLU A 535 -19.11 -26.65 36.24
N LEU A 536 -18.17 -26.54 35.29
CA LEU A 536 -18.45 -26.37 33.87
C LEU A 536 -17.93 -27.55 33.05
N ASN A 537 -18.74 -28.05 32.12
CA ASN A 537 -18.28 -29.04 31.14
C ASN A 537 -17.47 -28.34 30.03
N PRO A 538 -16.22 -28.77 29.72
CA PRO A 538 -15.43 -28.21 28.63
C PRO A 538 -16.11 -28.26 27.26
N HIS A 539 -16.87 -29.33 27.01
CA HIS A 539 -17.64 -29.49 25.78
C HIS A 539 -18.72 -28.41 25.67
N PHE A 540 -19.48 -28.20 26.76
CA PHE A 540 -20.47 -27.12 26.82
C PHE A 540 -19.85 -25.73 26.66
N TYR A 541 -18.68 -25.49 27.27
CA TYR A 541 -17.95 -24.23 27.11
C TYR A 541 -17.63 -23.95 25.64
N VAL A 542 -17.04 -24.91 24.92
CA VAL A 542 -16.73 -24.76 23.50
C VAL A 542 -18.02 -24.60 22.68
N SER A 543 -19.04 -25.43 22.88
CA SER A 543 -20.32 -25.31 22.19
C SER A 543 -20.94 -23.92 22.37
N PHE A 544 -20.93 -23.38 23.60
CA PHE A 544 -21.43 -22.04 23.89
C PHE A 544 -20.70 -20.96 23.08
N TRP A 545 -19.37 -21.03 23.00
CA TRP A 545 -18.60 -20.05 22.28
C TRP A 545 -18.67 -20.19 20.74
N CYS A 546 -18.89 -21.40 20.22
CA CYS A 546 -19.02 -21.65 18.78
C CYS A 546 -20.33 -21.13 18.19
N LEU A 547 -21.39 -21.05 18.99
CA LEU A 547 -22.69 -20.58 18.52
C LEU A 547 -22.72 -19.04 18.38
N SER A 548 -23.53 -18.59 17.43
CA SER A 548 -23.90 -17.19 17.20
C SER A 548 -25.39 -16.97 17.49
N ALA A 549 -25.81 -15.70 17.55
CA ALA A 549 -27.22 -15.36 17.83
C ALA A 549 -28.18 -15.96 16.77
N GLY A 550 -27.76 -15.98 15.50
CA GLY A 550 -28.56 -16.55 14.40
C GLY A 550 -28.75 -18.06 14.47
N ASP A 551 -27.86 -18.77 15.19
CA ASP A 551 -27.98 -20.22 15.41
C ASP A 551 -29.03 -20.56 16.48
N LEU A 552 -29.32 -19.60 17.37
CA LEU A 552 -30.25 -19.77 18.49
C LEU A 552 -31.67 -19.33 18.13
N GLN A 553 -31.80 -18.27 17.32
CA GLN A 553 -33.09 -17.71 16.96
C GLN A 553 -33.08 -17.16 15.53
N VAL A 554 -34.04 -17.60 14.73
CA VAL A 554 -34.28 -17.05 13.39
C VAL A 554 -35.10 -15.75 13.51
N PRO A 555 -34.65 -14.61 12.98
CA PRO A 555 -35.38 -13.35 13.05
C PRO A 555 -36.51 -13.28 12.01
N GLU A 556 -37.55 -14.10 12.18
CA GLU A 556 -38.65 -14.26 11.22
C GLU A 556 -39.36 -12.94 10.88
N ALA A 557 -39.59 -12.09 11.89
CA ALA A 557 -40.24 -10.79 11.70
C ALA A 557 -39.45 -9.87 10.74
N SER A 558 -38.12 -9.86 10.87
CA SER A 558 -37.23 -9.07 10.02
C SER A 558 -37.20 -9.59 8.58
N TYR A 559 -37.19 -10.92 8.39
CA TYR A 559 -37.35 -11.53 7.07
C TYR A 559 -38.67 -11.15 6.40
N LEU A 560 -39.78 -11.26 7.12
CA LEU A 560 -41.10 -10.92 6.60
C LEU A 560 -41.19 -9.44 6.22
N ARG A 561 -40.65 -8.55 7.06
CA ARG A 561 -40.60 -7.12 6.79
C ARG A 561 -39.84 -6.82 5.50
N GLN A 562 -38.66 -7.41 5.31
CA GLN A 562 -37.88 -7.21 4.08
C GLN A 562 -38.53 -7.81 2.84
N GLN A 563 -39.17 -8.98 2.97
CA GLN A 563 -39.95 -9.55 1.86
C GLN A 563 -41.09 -8.63 1.43
N LEU A 564 -41.79 -7.99 2.39
CA LEU A 564 -42.85 -7.02 2.08
C LEU A 564 -42.31 -5.79 1.37
N LEU A 565 -41.18 -5.23 1.85
CA LEU A 565 -40.52 -4.09 1.20
C LEU A 565 -40.13 -4.41 -0.25
N LEU A 566 -39.52 -5.57 -0.49
CA LEU A 566 -39.14 -6.00 -1.84
C LEU A 566 -40.38 -6.21 -2.73
N ARG A 567 -41.46 -6.79 -2.21
CA ARG A 567 -42.73 -6.94 -2.96
C ARG A 567 -43.33 -5.60 -3.36
N THR A 568 -43.28 -4.60 -2.47
CA THR A 568 -43.75 -3.24 -2.78
C THR A 568 -42.88 -2.59 -3.85
N GLN A 569 -41.54 -2.67 -3.73
CA GLN A 569 -40.62 -2.15 -4.76
C GLN A 569 -40.88 -2.79 -6.13
N ILE A 570 -41.12 -4.11 -6.18
CA ILE A 570 -41.48 -4.81 -7.42
C ILE A 570 -42.80 -4.28 -7.98
N SER A 571 -43.82 -4.08 -7.12
CA SER A 571 -45.11 -3.53 -7.55
C SER A 571 -44.97 -2.11 -8.11
N ASP A 572 -44.09 -1.29 -7.55
CA ASP A 572 -43.86 0.08 -8.02
C ASP A 572 -43.08 0.12 -9.34
N ILE A 573 -42.11 -0.79 -9.51
CA ILE A 573 -41.44 -0.99 -10.81
C ILE A 573 -42.44 -1.48 -11.87
N ALA A 574 -43.39 -2.35 -11.50
CA ALA A 574 -44.42 -2.86 -12.40
C ALA A 574 -45.33 -1.76 -12.97
N LYS A 575 -45.59 -0.73 -12.16
CA LYS A 575 -46.47 0.40 -12.52
C LYS A 575 -45.77 1.43 -13.40
N ASN A 576 -44.44 1.37 -13.53
CA ASN A 576 -43.66 2.32 -14.31
C ASN A 576 -43.41 1.78 -15.73
N SER A 577 -44.21 2.24 -16.69
CA SER A 577 -44.26 1.73 -18.08
C SER A 577 -42.95 1.83 -18.86
N ASP A 578 -41.99 2.65 -18.40
CA ASP A 578 -40.68 2.84 -19.03
C ASP A 578 -39.63 1.78 -18.62
N LEU A 579 -39.92 0.94 -17.62
CA LEU A 579 -38.99 -0.06 -17.05
C LEU A 579 -39.38 -1.52 -17.33
N VAL A 580 -40.33 -1.76 -18.24
CA VAL A 580 -40.90 -3.09 -18.56
C VAL A 580 -39.83 -4.11 -19.01
N SER A 581 -38.68 -3.68 -19.55
CA SER A 581 -37.56 -4.57 -19.89
C SER A 581 -36.83 -5.14 -18.66
N LEU A 582 -36.82 -4.43 -17.53
CA LEU A 582 -36.24 -4.92 -16.26
C LEU A 582 -37.16 -5.95 -15.59
N TYR A 583 -38.46 -5.87 -15.85
CA TYR A 583 -39.49 -6.74 -15.28
C TYR A 583 -39.27 -8.22 -15.62
N GLN A 584 -38.74 -8.52 -16.82
CA GLN A 584 -38.41 -9.90 -17.22
C GLN A 584 -37.20 -10.47 -16.47
N HIS A 585 -36.19 -9.66 -16.15
CA HIS A 585 -35.03 -10.10 -15.36
C HIS A 585 -35.39 -10.34 -13.89
N VAL A 586 -36.20 -9.46 -13.29
CA VAL A 586 -36.67 -9.65 -11.92
C VAL A 586 -37.60 -10.87 -11.81
N ARG A 587 -38.46 -11.11 -12.82
CA ARG A 587 -39.33 -12.29 -12.86
C ARG A 587 -38.56 -13.61 -13.02
N LEU A 588 -37.44 -13.62 -13.76
CA LEU A 588 -36.52 -14.76 -13.82
C LEU A 588 -35.82 -15.00 -12.47
N PHE A 589 -35.46 -13.93 -11.75
CA PHE A 589 -34.87 -14.00 -10.42
C PHE A 589 -35.86 -14.53 -9.37
N ILE A 590 -37.14 -14.13 -9.46
CA ILE A 590 -38.24 -14.65 -8.64
C ILE A 590 -38.56 -16.10 -9.02
N GLY A 591 -38.48 -16.46 -10.30
CA GLY A 591 -38.59 -17.83 -10.76
C GLY A 591 -37.54 -18.72 -10.10
N CYS A 592 -36.30 -18.25 -9.97
CA CYS A 592 -35.25 -18.94 -9.22
C CYS A 592 -35.58 -18.99 -7.72
N LEU A 593 -35.98 -17.88 -7.09
CA LEU A 593 -36.32 -17.84 -5.65
C LEU A 593 -37.55 -18.69 -5.26
N SER A 594 -38.47 -18.95 -6.19
CA SER A 594 -39.69 -19.74 -5.95
C SER A 594 -39.60 -21.19 -6.44
N SER A 595 -38.57 -21.54 -7.22
CA SER A 595 -38.26 -22.92 -7.61
C SER A 595 -37.07 -23.53 -6.86
N PHE A 596 -36.46 -22.78 -5.94
CA PHE A 596 -35.69 -23.40 -4.86
C PHE A 596 -36.67 -24.08 -3.89
N PRO A 597 -36.52 -25.39 -3.61
CA PRO A 597 -37.13 -25.95 -2.42
C PRO A 597 -36.68 -25.08 -1.24
N LEU A 598 -37.59 -24.83 -0.30
CA LEU A 598 -37.30 -24.36 1.05
C LEU A 598 -35.85 -24.69 1.41
N ALA A 599 -35.03 -23.67 1.69
CA ALA A 599 -33.62 -23.76 2.00
C ALA A 599 -33.32 -24.73 3.16
N ARG A 600 -33.43 -26.02 2.85
CA ARG A 600 -33.01 -27.22 3.57
C ARG A 600 -31.85 -27.90 2.84
N GLU A 601 -31.47 -27.43 1.65
CA GLU A 601 -30.41 -28.02 0.80
C GLU A 601 -29.18 -27.10 0.62
N GLN A 602 -28.98 -26.12 1.52
CA GLN A 602 -27.65 -25.56 1.78
C GLN A 602 -27.06 -26.01 3.12
N TYR A 603 -27.78 -26.89 3.82
CA TYR A 603 -27.12 -27.90 4.63
C TYR A 603 -26.76 -29.03 3.70
N PRO A 604 -25.55 -29.51 3.91
CA PRO A 604 -25.51 -30.61 4.84
C PRO A 604 -24.94 -30.32 6.23
#